data_AF-A0A7R9YX43-F1
#
_entry.id   AF-A0A7R9YX43-F1
#
_cell.length_a   1.000
_cell.length_b   1.000
_cell.length_c   1.000
_cell.angle_alpha   90.00
_cell.angle_beta   90.00
_cell.angle_gamma   90.00
#
_symmetry.space_group_name_H-M   'P 1'
#
loop_
_entity.id
_entity.type
_entity.pdbx_description
1 polymer ?
#
loop_
_entity_poly.entity_id
_entity_poly.type
_entity_poly.pdbx_seq_one_letter_code
_entity_poly.pdbx_strand_id
1 'polypeptide(L)'
;GYGQWNAIKMAIRRSPAFRFDYYLRSLSPDLIGKRCEQLMKAAEREVEQMEKKAREEAGSNTADEEKKTDGADDGELPPVKLPMFREMQAAQRNKAEQD
;
A
#
# COMPACT_ATOMS: atom_id res chain seq x y z
N GLY A 1 -17.72 2.83 -0.90
CA GLY A 1 -17.05 4.11 -0.68
C GLY A 1 -16.57 4.21 0.75
N TYR A 2 -15.63 5.11 1.03
CA TYR A 2 -15.14 5.39 2.39
C TYR A 2 -16.31 5.68 3.34
N GLY A 3 -16.21 5.26 4.61
CA GLY A 3 -17.24 5.51 5.62
C GLY A 3 -18.42 4.54 5.61
N GLN A 4 -18.61 3.75 4.55
CA GLN A 4 -19.74 2.82 4.42
C GLN A 4 -19.48 1.47 5.13
N TRP A 5 -19.15 1.52 6.42
CA TRP A 5 -18.74 0.35 7.21
C TRP A 5 -19.83 -0.70 7.37
N ASN A 6 -21.11 -0.29 7.37
CA ASN A 6 -22.24 -1.21 7.35
C ASN A 6 -22.27 -2.07 6.09
N ALA A 7 -21.93 -1.52 4.93
CA ALA A 7 -21.86 -2.28 3.69
C ALA A 7 -20.75 -3.34 3.74
N ILE A 8 -19.60 -2.99 4.34
CA ILE A 8 -18.48 -3.92 4.57
C ILE A 8 -18.91 -5.05 5.52
N LYS A 9 -19.55 -4.71 6.66
CA LYS A 9 -20.07 -5.70 7.59
C LYS A 9 -21.02 -6.69 6.91
N MET A 10 -21.90 -6.21 6.04
CA MET A 10 -22.80 -7.08 5.29
C MET A 10 -22.08 -7.92 4.24
N ALA A 11 -21.04 -7.38 3.59
CA ALA A 11 -20.20 -8.15 2.67
C ALA A 11 -19.48 -9.31 3.37
N ILE A 12 -18.92 -9.06 4.56
CA ILE A 12 -18.29 -10.08 5.41
C ILE A 12 -19.29 -11.21 5.73
N ARG A 13 -20.52 -10.85 6.11
CA ARG A 13 -21.56 -11.83 6.47
C ARG A 13 -22.06 -12.65 5.28
N ARG A 14 -22.05 -12.09 4.06
CA ARG A 14 -22.46 -12.78 2.83
C ARG A 14 -21.37 -13.69 2.27
N SER A 15 -20.11 -13.36 2.51
CA SER A 15 -19.00 -14.14 1.96
C SER A 15 -18.87 -15.50 2.67
N PRO A 16 -18.80 -16.61 1.92
CA PRO A 16 -18.63 -17.94 2.51
C PRO A 16 -17.24 -18.12 3.14
N ALA A 17 -16.24 -17.33 2.74
CA ALA A 17 -14.89 -17.40 3.31
C ALA A 17 -14.87 -17.14 4.82
N PHE A 18 -15.80 -16.32 5.32
CA PHE A 18 -15.91 -15.97 6.74
C PHE A 18 -16.96 -16.81 7.48
N ARG A 19 -17.46 -17.91 6.89
CA ARG A 19 -18.59 -18.69 7.44
C ARG A 19 -18.38 -19.13 8.89
N PHE A 20 -17.14 -19.40 9.28
CA PHE A 20 -16.72 -19.82 10.62
C PHE A 20 -15.95 -18.73 11.38
N ASP A 21 -15.71 -17.59 10.76
CA ASP A 21 -15.07 -16.46 11.42
C ASP A 21 -16.14 -15.65 12.19
N TYR A 22 -16.47 -16.16 13.37
CA TYR A 22 -17.49 -15.56 14.23
C TYR A 22 -17.06 -14.20 14.78
N TYR A 23 -15.75 -13.97 14.94
CA TYR A 23 -15.22 -12.67 15.33
C TYR A 23 -15.57 -11.63 14.27
N LEU A 24 -15.09 -11.79 13.04
CA LEU A 24 -15.36 -10.84 11.95
C LEU A 24 -16.86 -10.68 11.66
N ARG A 25 -17.66 -11.73 11.82
CA ARG A 25 -19.13 -11.66 11.62
C ARG A 25 -19.88 -10.93 12.73
N SER A 26 -19.32 -10.83 13.94
CA SER A 26 -19.95 -10.20 15.11
C SER A 26 -19.53 -8.74 15.33
N LEU A 27 -18.43 -8.30 14.72
CA LEU A 27 -17.90 -6.94 14.89
C LEU A 27 -18.94 -5.84 14.63
N SER A 28 -18.89 -4.77 15.44
CA SER A 28 -19.68 -3.56 15.20
C SER A 28 -19.13 -2.80 13.98
N PRO A 29 -19.99 -2.06 13.25
CA PRO A 29 -19.53 -1.23 12.14
C PRO A 29 -18.46 -0.20 12.57
N ASP A 30 -18.53 0.30 13.81
CA ASP A 30 -17.56 1.28 14.33
C ASP A 30 -16.17 0.66 14.51
N LEU A 31 -16.09 -0.57 15.02
CA LEU A 31 -14.82 -1.29 15.16
C LEU A 31 -14.21 -1.64 13.80
N ILE A 32 -15.06 -2.00 12.83
CA ILE A 32 -14.62 -2.21 11.44
C ILE A 32 -14.06 -0.91 10.88
N GLY A 33 -14.74 0.22 11.08
CA GLY A 33 -14.26 1.55 10.67
C GLY A 33 -12.90 1.89 11.26
N LYS A 34 -12.74 1.78 12.58
CA LYS A 34 -11.45 2.01 13.27
C LYS A 34 -10.34 1.13 12.70
N ARG A 35 -10.64 -0.14 12.42
CA ARG A 35 -9.66 -1.06 11.83
C ARG A 35 -9.30 -0.67 10.40
N CYS A 36 -10.27 -0.28 9.58
CA CYS A 36 -10.01 0.24 8.24
C CYS A 36 -9.12 1.48 8.29
N GLU A 37 -9.40 2.45 9.18
CA GLU A 37 -8.58 3.66 9.34
C GLU A 37 -7.14 3.36 9.74
N GLN A 38 -6.94 2.40 10.66
CA GLN A 38 -5.60 1.94 11.02
C GLN A 38 -4.86 1.32 9.84
N LEU A 39 -5.55 0.50 9.04
CA LEU A 39 -4.97 -0.13 7.86
C LEU A 39 -4.63 0.88 6.76
N MET A 40 -5.45 1.91 6.56
CA MET A 40 -5.15 3.00 5.62
C MET A 40 -3.87 3.76 6.03
N LYS A 41 -3.76 4.14 7.31
CA LYS A 41 -2.54 4.79 7.84
C LYS A 41 -1.30 3.91 7.73
N ALA A 42 -1.45 2.59 7.91
CA ALA A 42 -0.34 1.66 7.72
C ALA A 42 0.08 1.59 6.26
N ALA A 43 -0.88 1.50 5.34
CA ALA A 43 -0.62 1.46 3.90
C ALA A 43 0.05 2.75 3.40
N GLU A 44 -0.39 3.93 3.85
CA GLU A 44 0.23 5.22 3.53
C GLU A 44 1.72 5.24 3.92
N ARG A 45 2.06 4.76 5.12
CA ARG A 45 3.45 4.66 5.57
C ARG A 45 4.25 3.63 4.78
N GLU A 46 3.65 2.51 4.40
CA GLU A 46 4.31 1.50 3.57
C GLU A 46 4.64 2.05 2.18
N VAL A 47 3.74 2.84 1.59
CA VAL A 47 3.96 3.55 0.32
C VAL A 47 5.12 4.54 0.46
N GLU A 48 5.09 5.41 1.48
CA GLU A 48 6.17 6.37 1.73
C GLU A 48 7.54 5.69 1.87
N GLN A 49 7.60 4.55 2.58
CA GLN A 49 8.83 3.77 2.72
C GLN A 49 9.29 3.16 1.39
N MET A 50 8.36 2.65 0.57
CA MET A 50 8.68 2.11 -0.74
C MET A 50 9.19 3.20 -1.69
N GLU A 51 8.57 4.39 -1.68
CA GLU A 51 9.01 5.53 -2.48
C GLU A 51 10.42 5.97 -2.09
N LYS A 52 10.69 6.04 -0.78
CA LYS A 52 12.03 6.36 -0.26
C LYS A 52 13.07 5.35 -0.73
N LYS A 53 12.80 4.04 -0.60
CA LYS A 53 13.71 2.98 -1.06
C LYS A 53 13.94 3.02 -2.57
N ALA A 54 12.87 3.14 -3.35
CA ALA A 54 12.97 3.23 -4.80
C ALA A 54 13.74 4.48 -5.24
N ARG A 55 13.65 5.59 -4.48
CA ARG A 55 14.46 6.79 -4.71
C ARG A 55 15.92 6.61 -4.30
N GLU A 56 16.22 5.88 -3.24
CA GLU A 56 17.59 5.51 -2.85
C GLU A 56 18.24 4.60 -3.91
N GLU A 57 17.49 3.59 -4.39
CA GLU A 57 17.93 2.68 -5.47
C GLU A 57 18.11 3.42 -6.80
N ALA A 58 17.19 4.32 -7.16
CA ALA A 58 17.32 5.15 -8.36
C ALA A 58 18.46 6.17 -8.24
N GLY A 59 18.62 6.80 -7.07
CA GLY A 59 19.69 7.74 -6.77
C GLY A 59 21.09 7.09 -6.72
N SER A 60 21.16 5.77 -6.54
CA SER A 60 22.38 4.99 -6.73
C SER A 60 22.72 4.73 -8.21
N ASN A 61 21.75 4.85 -9.12
CA ASN A 61 21.93 4.60 -10.56
C ASN A 61 21.95 5.89 -11.41
N THR A 62 21.49 7.03 -10.87
CA THR A 62 21.51 8.34 -11.56
C THR A 62 22.69 9.20 -11.09
N ALA A 63 23.91 8.70 -11.26
CA ALA A 63 25.10 9.56 -11.27
C ALA A 63 25.33 10.25 -12.63
N ASP A 64 24.57 9.89 -13.66
CA ASP A 64 24.66 10.48 -15.00
C ASP A 64 23.26 10.79 -15.56
N GLU A 65 22.67 11.90 -15.15
CA GLU A 65 22.12 12.90 -16.08
C GLU A 65 21.73 14.17 -15.31
N GLU A 66 22.38 15.26 -15.68
CA GLU A 66 22.36 16.55 -15.02
C GLU A 66 21.04 17.31 -15.23
N LYS A 67 20.68 18.14 -14.24
CA LYS A 67 20.84 19.62 -14.29
C LYS A 67 19.60 20.40 -13.80
N LYS A 68 19.85 21.15 -12.72
CA LYS A 68 19.32 22.47 -12.33
C LYS A 68 18.08 22.99 -13.08
N THR A 69 17.03 23.25 -12.31
CA THR A 69 16.36 24.56 -12.33
C THR A 69 16.29 25.10 -10.91
N ASP A 70 16.96 26.22 -10.68
CA ASP A 70 16.90 27.05 -9.50
C ASP A 70 15.48 27.66 -9.36
N GLY A 71 14.82 27.44 -8.22
CA GLY A 71 13.52 28.05 -7.92
C GLY A 71 12.88 27.46 -6.67
N ALA A 72 12.59 28.31 -5.69
CA ALA A 72 11.89 27.94 -4.46
C ALA A 72 10.49 27.41 -4.79
N ASP A 73 10.26 26.12 -4.55
CA ASP A 73 8.94 25.49 -4.58
C ASP A 73 9.02 24.29 -3.62
N ASP A 74 8.08 24.22 -2.67
CA ASP A 74 8.02 23.22 -1.61
C ASP A 74 8.04 21.80 -2.22
N GLY A 75 9.23 21.18 -2.19
CA GLY A 75 9.63 20.12 -3.11
C GLY A 75 8.75 18.87 -3.10
N GLU A 76 7.74 18.86 -3.96
CA GLU A 76 7.06 17.64 -4.36
C GLU A 76 7.94 16.92 -5.37
N LEU A 77 8.61 15.88 -4.88
CA LEU A 77 9.50 15.03 -5.67
C LEU A 77 8.72 14.38 -6.82
N PRO A 78 9.35 14.15 -7.97
CA PRO A 78 8.68 13.50 -9.10
C PRO A 78 8.12 12.14 -8.66
N PRO A 79 6.90 11.79 -9.07
CA PRO A 79 6.21 10.61 -8.57
C PRO A 79 7.02 9.35 -8.92
N VAL A 80 7.48 8.64 -7.88
CA VAL A 80 8.20 7.39 -8.04
C VAL A 80 7.20 6.31 -8.42
N LYS A 81 7.36 5.72 -9.61
CA LYS A 81 6.46 4.66 -10.08
C LYS A 81 6.75 3.37 -9.31
N LEU A 82 5.99 3.13 -8.23
CA LEU A 82 6.10 1.90 -7.45
C LEU A 82 5.61 0.69 -8.26
N PRO A 83 6.28 -0.48 -8.13
CA PRO A 83 5.84 -1.71 -8.76
C PRO A 83 4.53 -2.20 -8.13
N MET A 84 3.67 -2.80 -8.95
CA MET A 84 2.41 -3.35 -8.46
C MET A 84 2.68 -4.59 -7.58
N PHE A 85 1.83 -4.85 -6.59
CA PHE A 85 1.99 -6.00 -5.68
C PHE A 85 2.12 -7.34 -6.42
N ARG A 86 1.41 -7.49 -7.55
CA ARG A 86 1.50 -8.68 -8.41
C ARG A 86 2.90 -8.84 -9.03
N GLU A 87 3.54 -7.74 -9.40
CA GLU A 87 4.89 -7.72 -9.97
C GLU A 87 5.92 -8.06 -8.89
N MET A 88 5.78 -7.49 -7.69
CA MET A 88 6.63 -7.85 -6.55
C MET A 88 6.53 -9.33 -6.19
N GLN A 89 5.33 -9.91 -6.14
CA GLN A 89 5.17 -11.35 -5.86
C GLN A 89 5.78 -12.23 -6.96
N ALA A 90 5.64 -11.85 -8.23
CA ALA A 90 6.25 -12.58 -9.33
C ALA A 90 7.78 -12.52 -9.25
N ALA A 91 8.36 -11.34 -8.94
CA ALA A 91 9.79 -11.19 -8.73
C ALA A 91 10.30 -12.04 -7.55
N GLN A 92 9.56 -12.09 -6.44
CA GLN A 92 9.91 -12.94 -5.29
C GLN A 92 9.90 -14.43 -5.64
N ARG A 93 8.91 -14.89 -6.42
CA ARG A 93 8.85 -16.28 -6.87
C ARG A 93 10.01 -16.63 -7.79
N ASN A 94 10.31 -15.78 -8.76
CA ASN A 94 11.45 -15.98 -9.67
C ASN A 94 12.78 -15.99 -8.93
N LYS A 95 12.93 -15.15 -7.90
CA LYS A 95 14.14 -15.14 -7.05
C LYS A 95 14.28 -16.43 -6.25
N ALA A 96 13.19 -16.95 -5.70
CA ALA A 96 13.19 -18.21 -4.96
C ALA A 96 13.41 -19.45 -5.85
N GLU A 97 13.19 -19.35 -7.16
CA GLU A 97 13.48 -20.41 -8.14
C GLU A 97 14.94 -20.38 -8.65
N GLN A 98 15.69 -19.30 -8.39
CA GLN A 98 17.09 -19.15 -8.82
C GLN A 98 18.13 -19.55 -7.75
N ASP A 99 17.71 -19.69 -6.49
CA ASP A 99 18.52 -20.20 -5.36
C ASP A 99 18.40 -21.73 -5.23
#